data_AF-A0A1C5F432-F1
#
_entry.id   AF-A0A1C5F432-F1
#
_cell.length_a   1.000
_cell.length_b   1.000
_cell.length_c   1.000
_cell.angle_alpha   90.00
_cell.angle_beta   90.00
_cell.angle_gamma   90.00
#
_symmetry.space_group_name_H-M   'P 1'
#
loop_
_entity.id
_entity.type
_entity.pdbx_description
1 polymer ?
#
loop_
_entity_poly.entity_id
_entity_poly.type
_entity_poly.pdbx_seq_one_letter_code
_entity_poly.pdbx_strand_id
1 'polypeptide(L)'
;MVNVLSSGVWTGVDVDTSQFSGLQTKRLAWGAVADDVKSAYVFEGVSTQVALDGTPSMIGSFKHYNHVIPMPPNPIFTAELTITVAFGNKDRRTVGPLKFQHRETPNVGPSQEDTVELEEVKFEQVVEVEGRWYDMHIQGFLQFGEITRHFVSIEDAKEPNTAELRASFTPYQGPS
;
A
#
# COMPACT_ATOMS: atom_id res chain seq x y z
N MET A 1 13.16 17.49 -9.53
CA MET A 1 12.59 16.13 -9.49
C MET A 1 13.70 15.11 -9.71
N VAL A 2 13.53 13.89 -9.22
CA VAL A 2 14.53 12.81 -9.30
C VAL A 2 13.87 11.48 -9.65
N ASN A 3 14.56 10.62 -10.40
CA ASN A 3 14.01 9.31 -10.80
C ASN A 3 14.02 8.34 -9.62
N VAL A 4 12.87 7.72 -9.37
CA VAL A 4 12.64 6.73 -8.32
C VAL A 4 12.11 5.47 -8.95
N LEU A 5 12.77 4.36 -8.64
CA LEU A 5 12.23 3.03 -8.79
C LEU A 5 11.71 2.57 -7.44
N SER A 6 10.46 2.11 -7.39
CA SER A 6 9.92 1.46 -6.20
C SER A 6 9.47 0.05 -6.52
N SER A 7 9.38 -0.75 -5.46
CA SER A 7 8.77 -2.08 -5.44
C SER A 7 8.25 -2.34 -4.03
N GLY A 8 7.39 -3.33 -3.85
CA GLY A 8 6.91 -3.67 -2.52
C GLY A 8 6.41 -5.10 -2.44
N VAL A 9 6.44 -5.61 -1.22
CA VAL A 9 5.99 -6.97 -0.88
C VAL A 9 5.18 -6.93 0.40
N TRP A 10 4.10 -7.71 0.43
CA TRP A 10 3.29 -7.90 1.62
C TRP A 10 4.03 -8.84 2.58
N THR A 11 4.45 -8.35 3.73
CA THR A 11 5.36 -9.07 4.63
C THR A 11 4.67 -9.81 5.76
N GLY A 12 3.46 -9.39 6.14
CA GLY A 12 2.77 -9.94 7.29
C GLY A 12 1.28 -9.59 7.33
N VAL A 13 0.60 -10.28 8.24
CA VAL A 13 -0.75 -9.98 8.72
C VAL A 13 -0.77 -10.20 10.25
N ASP A 14 -1.62 -9.48 10.97
CA ASP A 14 -1.72 -9.55 12.44
C ASP A 14 -2.69 -10.65 12.96
N VAL A 15 -3.16 -11.51 12.06
CA VAL A 15 -4.05 -12.64 12.33
C VAL A 15 -3.42 -13.95 11.83
N ASP A 16 -4.13 -15.08 11.95
CA ASP A 16 -3.63 -16.37 11.45
C ASP A 16 -3.31 -16.31 9.95
N THR A 17 -2.03 -16.44 9.62
CA THR A 17 -1.49 -16.37 8.27
C THR A 17 -1.94 -17.53 7.38
N SER A 18 -2.47 -18.63 7.94
CA SER A 18 -2.93 -19.80 7.17
C SER A 18 -4.07 -19.48 6.21
N GLN A 19 -4.80 -18.39 6.45
CA GLN A 19 -5.90 -17.88 5.64
C GLN A 19 -5.43 -17.05 4.43
N PHE A 20 -4.12 -16.75 4.38
CA PHE A 20 -3.52 -15.84 3.42
C PHE A 20 -2.55 -16.59 2.51
N SER A 21 -2.42 -16.08 1.29
CA SER A 21 -1.46 -16.55 0.30
C SER A 21 -0.75 -15.36 -0.32
N GLY A 22 0.49 -15.57 -0.78
CA GLY A 22 1.28 -14.53 -1.43
C GLY A 22 2.02 -13.56 -0.50
N LEU A 23 2.15 -13.89 0.79
CA LEU A 23 3.15 -13.25 1.65
C LEU A 23 4.55 -13.32 1.00
N GLN A 24 5.35 -12.29 1.22
CA GLN A 24 6.65 -12.04 0.57
C GLN A 24 6.55 -11.83 -0.95
N THR A 25 5.35 -11.53 -1.48
CA THR A 25 5.13 -11.18 -2.88
C THR A 25 4.39 -9.86 -3.01
N LYS A 26 4.24 -9.37 -4.24
CA LYS A 26 3.46 -8.17 -4.54
C LYS A 26 1.94 -8.32 -4.35
N ARG A 27 1.45 -9.56 -4.19
CA ARG A 27 0.02 -9.90 -4.06
C ARG A 27 -0.24 -10.62 -2.75
N LEU A 28 -1.13 -10.09 -1.92
CA LEU A 28 -1.65 -10.76 -0.73
C LEU A 28 -3.11 -11.13 -1.00
N ALA A 29 -3.48 -12.40 -0.89
CA ALA A 29 -4.83 -12.86 -1.18
C ALA A 29 -5.40 -13.70 -0.03
N TRP A 30 -6.71 -13.58 0.22
CA TRP A 30 -7.45 -14.25 1.28
C TRP A 30 -8.80 -14.78 0.80
N GLY A 31 -9.44 -15.61 1.62
CA GLY A 31 -10.75 -16.20 1.36
C GLY A 31 -10.70 -17.71 1.09
N ALA A 32 -11.70 -18.43 1.62
CA ALA A 32 -11.82 -19.89 1.49
C ALA A 32 -12.49 -20.31 0.17
N VAL A 33 -11.93 -19.84 -0.94
CA VAL A 33 -12.42 -20.04 -2.32
C VAL A 33 -11.25 -20.39 -3.26
N ALA A 34 -11.55 -20.70 -4.52
CA ALA A 34 -10.51 -20.90 -5.54
C ALA A 34 -9.65 -19.65 -5.73
N ASP A 35 -8.38 -19.81 -6.10
CA ASP A 35 -7.39 -18.72 -6.09
C ASP A 35 -7.72 -17.55 -7.03
N ASP A 36 -8.46 -17.81 -8.11
CA ASP A 36 -8.87 -16.83 -9.11
C ASP A 36 -10.05 -15.95 -8.66
N VAL A 37 -10.73 -16.32 -7.57
CA VAL A 37 -11.88 -15.60 -6.99
C VAL A 37 -11.61 -15.08 -5.57
N LYS A 38 -10.37 -15.17 -5.09
CA LYS A 38 -9.97 -14.63 -3.78
C LYS A 38 -9.88 -13.10 -3.80
N SER A 39 -10.41 -12.48 -2.76
CA SER A 39 -10.09 -11.08 -2.46
C SER A 39 -8.60 -10.90 -2.26
N ALA A 40 -8.06 -9.77 -2.70
CA ALA A 40 -6.62 -9.57 -2.70
C ALA A 40 -6.20 -8.10 -2.74
N TYR A 41 -5.05 -7.82 -2.14
CA TYR A 41 -4.28 -6.63 -2.43
C TYR A 41 -3.17 -6.92 -3.43
N VAL A 42 -2.92 -5.97 -4.32
CA VAL A 42 -1.74 -5.95 -5.16
C VAL A 42 -1.08 -4.59 -5.05
N PHE A 43 0.23 -4.59 -4.78
CA PHE A 43 1.05 -3.40 -4.87
C PHE A 43 1.99 -3.49 -6.07
N GLU A 44 1.90 -2.52 -6.98
CA GLU A 44 2.82 -2.41 -8.11
C GLU A 44 3.68 -1.16 -7.93
N GLY A 45 4.98 -1.38 -7.76
CA GLY A 45 5.95 -0.29 -7.77
C GLY A 45 5.99 0.43 -9.12
N VAL A 46 6.69 1.56 -9.16
CA VAL A 46 6.74 2.45 -10.32
C VAL A 46 8.18 2.87 -10.59
N SER A 47 8.47 3.23 -11.84
CA SER A 47 9.65 4.02 -12.20
C SER A 47 9.18 5.40 -12.62
N THR A 48 9.33 6.41 -11.77
CA THR A 48 8.81 7.77 -12.02
C THR A 48 9.70 8.86 -11.45
N GLN A 49 9.42 10.11 -11.80
CA GLN A 49 10.05 11.27 -11.18
C GLN A 49 9.27 11.72 -9.94
N VAL A 50 9.99 11.95 -8.84
CA VAL A 50 9.41 12.49 -7.60
C VAL A 50 9.98 13.88 -7.28
N ALA A 51 9.18 14.69 -6.61
CA ALA A 51 9.60 15.96 -6.06
C ALA A 51 10.27 15.75 -4.67
N LEU A 52 11.24 16.61 -4.36
CA LEU A 52 12.01 16.59 -3.10
C LEU A 52 11.71 17.81 -2.22
N ASP A 53 10.62 18.52 -2.52
CA ASP A 53 10.17 19.75 -1.88
C ASP A 53 8.95 19.54 -0.95
N GLY A 54 8.61 18.27 -0.68
CA GLY A 54 7.41 17.90 0.06
C GLY A 54 6.16 17.69 -0.79
N THR A 55 6.20 17.92 -2.12
CA THR A 55 5.04 17.67 -2.99
C THR A 55 4.76 16.16 -3.10
N PRO A 56 3.52 15.70 -2.82
CA PRO A 56 3.15 14.28 -2.91
C PRO A 56 3.34 13.70 -4.32
N SER A 57 4.21 12.69 -4.42
CA SER A 57 4.53 11.99 -5.65
C SER A 57 4.07 10.53 -5.58
N MET A 58 3.72 9.94 -6.72
CA MET A 58 3.36 8.52 -6.81
C MET A 58 4.58 7.65 -6.50
N ILE A 59 4.40 6.67 -5.61
CA ILE A 59 5.41 5.65 -5.32
C ILE A 59 4.94 4.23 -5.66
N GLY A 60 3.73 4.08 -6.19
CA GLY A 60 3.21 2.80 -6.64
C GLY A 60 1.69 2.84 -6.80
N SER A 61 1.15 1.79 -7.40
CA SER A 61 -0.28 1.54 -7.49
C SER A 61 -0.68 0.52 -6.43
N PHE A 62 -1.71 0.84 -5.67
CA PHE A 62 -2.41 -0.08 -4.79
C PHE A 62 -3.71 -0.51 -5.46
N LYS A 63 -3.95 -1.81 -5.55
CA LYS A 63 -5.17 -2.40 -6.10
C LYS A 63 -5.82 -3.28 -5.05
N HIS A 64 -7.13 -3.14 -4.92
CA HIS A 64 -7.95 -4.03 -4.12
C HIS A 64 -8.93 -4.78 -5.03
N TYR A 65 -8.74 -6.10 -5.07
CA TYR A 65 -9.69 -7.03 -5.63
C TYR A 65 -10.67 -7.39 -4.51
N ASN A 66 -11.84 -6.75 -4.49
CA ASN A 66 -12.90 -7.06 -3.54
C ASN A 66 -13.87 -8.06 -4.20
N HIS A 67 -13.69 -9.35 -3.93
CA HIS A 67 -14.53 -10.42 -4.46
C HIS A 67 -15.48 -10.95 -3.39
N VAL A 68 -16.61 -11.50 -3.84
CA VAL A 68 -17.55 -12.17 -2.93
C VAL A 68 -16.93 -13.45 -2.41
N ILE A 69 -16.51 -13.42 -1.14
CA ILE A 69 -15.96 -14.57 -0.43
C ILE A 69 -16.84 -14.93 0.78
N PRO A 70 -16.83 -16.19 1.24
CA PRO A 70 -17.39 -16.51 2.54
C PRO A 70 -16.69 -15.68 3.62
N MET A 71 -17.49 -15.14 4.56
CA MET A 71 -17.00 -14.36 5.69
C MET A 71 -15.82 -15.07 6.37
N PRO A 72 -14.61 -14.46 6.38
CA PRO A 72 -13.45 -15.09 6.99
C PRO A 72 -13.60 -15.11 8.51
N PRO A 73 -12.89 -16.00 9.23
CA PRO A 73 -12.89 -16.02 10.69
C PRO A 73 -12.40 -14.71 11.31
N ASN A 74 -11.53 -13.98 10.59
CA ASN A 74 -11.04 -12.65 10.97
C ASN A 74 -11.36 -11.64 9.84
N PRO A 75 -12.54 -11.00 9.86
CA PRO A 75 -12.91 -10.00 8.85
C PRO A 75 -12.23 -8.65 9.05
N ILE A 76 -11.54 -8.47 10.17
CA ILE A 76 -10.76 -7.28 10.47
C ILE A 76 -9.34 -7.76 10.73
N PHE A 77 -8.39 -7.23 9.96
CA PHE A 77 -6.97 -7.56 10.09
C PHE A 77 -6.12 -6.40 9.58
N THR A 78 -4.87 -6.36 9.98
CA THR A 78 -3.86 -5.45 9.46
C THR A 78 -2.96 -6.20 8.50
N ALA A 79 -2.88 -5.75 7.25
CA ALA A 79 -1.88 -6.20 6.30
C ALA A 79 -0.64 -5.29 6.33
N GLU A 80 0.53 -5.90 6.26
CA GLU A 80 1.81 -5.18 6.33
C GLU A 80 2.50 -5.17 4.96
N LEU A 81 2.77 -3.99 4.42
CA LEU A 81 3.52 -3.79 3.17
C LEU A 81 4.90 -3.22 3.47
N THR A 82 5.94 -3.85 2.94
CA THR A 82 7.29 -3.31 2.93
C THR A 82 7.62 -2.79 1.54
N ILE A 83 8.12 -1.55 1.44
CA ILE A 83 8.44 -0.89 0.17
C ILE A 83 9.95 -0.74 0.05
N THR A 84 10.51 -1.08 -1.10
CA THR A 84 11.88 -0.76 -1.45
C THR A 84 11.89 0.35 -2.49
N VAL A 85 12.59 1.45 -2.19
CA VAL A 85 12.83 2.57 -3.12
C VAL A 85 14.29 2.64 -3.53
N ALA A 86 14.54 3.03 -4.76
CA ALA A 86 15.86 3.32 -5.32
C ALA A 86 15.82 4.62 -6.09
N PHE A 87 16.81 5.48 -5.89
CA PHE A 87 16.93 6.75 -6.60
C PHE A 87 18.09 6.67 -7.60
N GLY A 88 17.78 6.83 -8.89
CA GLY A 88 18.73 6.53 -9.96
C GLY A 88 19.24 5.08 -9.93
N ASN A 89 20.55 4.87 -10.15
CA ASN A 89 21.18 3.55 -10.27
C ASN A 89 22.03 3.15 -9.04
N LYS A 90 21.90 3.84 -7.91
CA LYS A 90 22.86 3.70 -6.80
C LYS A 90 22.27 2.91 -5.64
N ASP A 91 21.51 3.56 -4.76
CA ASP A 91 21.16 3.00 -3.47
C ASP A 91 19.70 2.58 -3.39
N ARG A 92 19.49 1.37 -2.86
CA ARG A 92 18.16 0.81 -2.53
C ARG A 92 17.95 0.90 -1.02
N ARG A 93 16.79 1.38 -0.61
CA ARG A 93 16.36 1.38 0.78
C ARG A 93 15.00 0.73 0.92
N THR A 94 14.92 -0.18 1.88
CA THR A 94 13.69 -0.87 2.26
C THR A 94 13.12 -0.19 3.49
N VAL A 95 11.85 0.22 3.41
CA VAL A 95 11.09 0.89 4.47
C VAL A 95 9.79 0.13 4.73
N GLY A 96 9.35 0.15 5.98
CA GLY A 96 8.15 -0.53 6.42
C GLY A 96 8.23 -1.05 7.85
N PRO A 97 7.19 -1.74 8.31
CA PRO A 97 5.95 -2.00 7.57
C PRO A 97 5.06 -0.76 7.46
N LEU A 98 4.43 -0.57 6.31
CA LEU A 98 3.21 0.23 6.17
C LEU A 98 2.03 -0.67 6.56
N LYS A 99 1.14 -0.16 7.41
CA LYS A 99 0.01 -0.93 7.94
C LYS A 99 -1.30 -0.52 7.29
N PHE A 100 -2.00 -1.52 6.75
CA PHE A 100 -3.28 -1.39 6.07
C PHE A 100 -4.32 -2.13 6.91
N GLN A 101 -5.14 -1.38 7.64
CA GLN A 101 -6.22 -1.94 8.44
C GLN A 101 -7.40 -2.25 7.51
N HIS A 102 -7.61 -3.54 7.22
CA HIS A 102 -8.72 -4.03 6.42
C HIS A 102 -9.94 -4.27 7.28
N ARG A 103 -11.11 -4.01 6.69
CA ARG A 103 -12.41 -4.47 7.18
C ARG A 103 -13.20 -5.02 6.00
N GLU A 104 -13.38 -6.33 6.03
CA GLU A 104 -14.34 -7.06 5.21
C GLU A 104 -15.74 -6.82 5.79
N THR A 105 -16.67 -6.36 4.98
CA THR A 105 -18.06 -6.19 5.37
C THR A 105 -18.88 -7.42 5.04
N PRO A 106 -19.95 -7.72 5.79
CA PRO A 106 -20.88 -8.78 5.38
C PRO A 106 -21.51 -8.43 4.04
N ASN A 107 -21.46 -9.37 3.10
CA ASN A 107 -22.03 -9.26 1.76
C ASN A 107 -23.58 -9.28 1.75
N VAL A 108 -24.23 -8.83 2.83
CA VAL A 108 -25.67 -8.84 3.03
C VAL A 108 -26.16 -7.43 3.38
N GLY A 109 -27.00 -6.85 2.52
CA GLY A 109 -27.61 -5.54 2.75
C GLY A 109 -27.06 -4.44 1.84
N PRO A 110 -27.37 -3.16 2.12
CA PRO A 110 -27.06 -2.03 1.21
C PRO A 110 -25.60 -1.55 1.25
N SER A 111 -24.78 -2.04 2.19
CA SER A 111 -23.38 -1.61 2.39
C SER A 111 -22.48 -2.83 2.38
N GLN A 112 -22.03 -3.18 1.18
CA GLN A 112 -21.16 -4.30 0.82
C GLN A 112 -19.77 -3.77 0.44
N GLU A 113 -19.34 -2.70 1.10
CA GLU A 113 -18.13 -1.98 0.75
C GLU A 113 -17.05 -2.31 1.76
N ASP A 114 -15.97 -2.88 1.26
CA ASP A 114 -14.80 -3.14 2.08
C ASP A 114 -13.97 -1.88 2.20
N THR A 115 -13.36 -1.72 3.38
CA THR A 115 -12.61 -0.51 3.71
C THR A 115 -11.20 -0.85 4.14
N VAL A 116 -10.28 0.04 3.75
CA VAL A 116 -8.87 -0.04 4.10
C VAL A 116 -8.45 1.31 4.67
N GLU A 117 -7.89 1.30 5.88
CA GLU A 117 -7.32 2.47 6.52
C GLU A 117 -5.79 2.37 6.58
N LEU A 118 -5.11 3.40 6.08
CA LEU A 118 -3.65 3.47 6.05
C LEU A 118 -3.13 4.32 7.21
N GLU A 119 -2.21 3.76 7.99
CA GLU A 119 -1.56 4.49 9.08
C GLU A 119 -0.68 5.63 8.56
N GLU A 120 -0.67 6.76 9.30
CA GLU A 120 0.30 7.82 9.05
C GLU A 120 1.70 7.37 9.47
N VAL A 121 2.63 7.35 8.52
CA VAL A 121 3.99 6.89 8.78
C VAL A 121 5.03 7.72 8.04
N LYS A 122 6.08 8.10 8.79
CA LYS A 122 7.27 8.76 8.30
C LYS A 122 8.47 7.84 8.49
N PHE A 123 9.31 7.75 7.47
CA PHE A 123 10.59 7.07 7.51
C PHE A 123 11.70 8.10 7.33
N GLU A 124 12.75 8.01 8.16
CA GLU A 124 13.86 8.95 8.12
C GLU A 124 15.00 8.45 7.24
N GLN A 125 15.72 9.39 6.62
CA GLN A 125 16.93 9.10 5.83
C GLN A 125 16.73 7.98 4.78
N VAL A 126 15.60 8.02 4.08
CA VAL A 126 15.23 6.98 3.11
C VAL A 126 16.03 7.11 1.83
N VAL A 127 16.45 8.33 1.48
CA VAL A 127 17.02 8.63 0.18
C VAL A 127 18.12 9.64 0.31
N GLU A 128 19.23 9.41 -0.40
CA GLU A 128 20.28 10.41 -0.57
C GLU A 128 20.28 10.94 -2.01
N VAL A 129 20.20 12.26 -2.16
CA VAL A 129 20.35 12.94 -3.44
C VAL A 129 21.40 14.03 -3.28
N GLU A 130 22.45 13.97 -4.10
CA GLU A 130 23.53 14.97 -4.12
C GLU A 130 24.17 15.21 -2.73
N GLY A 131 24.33 14.14 -1.94
CA GLY A 131 24.93 14.20 -0.60
C GLY A 131 23.97 14.67 0.51
N ARG A 132 22.67 14.82 0.20
CA ARG A 132 21.64 15.24 1.15
C ARG A 132 20.62 14.12 1.36
N TRP A 133 20.36 13.80 2.63
CA TRP A 133 19.34 12.83 3.02
C TRP A 133 17.94 13.44 3.03
N TYR A 134 16.95 12.63 2.66
CA TYR A 134 15.54 12.97 2.61
C TYR A 134 14.73 11.93 3.38
N ASP A 135 13.75 12.43 4.12
CA ASP A 135 12.72 11.65 4.77
C ASP A 135 11.61 11.35 3.78
N MET A 136 10.89 10.25 4.02
CA MET A 136 9.73 9.84 3.23
C MET A 136 8.50 9.83 4.14
N HIS A 137 7.46 10.55 3.74
CA HIS A 137 6.19 10.58 4.47
C HIS A 137 5.07 10.03 3.58
N ILE A 138 4.47 8.91 3.99
CA ILE A 138 3.32 8.32 3.31
C ILE A 138 2.10 9.24 3.50
N GLN A 139 1.59 9.78 2.39
CA GLN A 139 0.49 10.74 2.42
C GLN A 139 -0.86 10.03 2.42
N GLY A 140 -1.00 8.98 1.60
CA GLY A 140 -2.26 8.26 1.44
C GLY A 140 -2.45 7.75 0.02
N PHE A 141 -3.68 7.37 -0.28
CA PHE A 141 -4.18 6.99 -1.59
C PHE A 141 -4.70 8.23 -2.32
N LEU A 142 -4.27 8.47 -3.56
CA LEU A 142 -4.94 9.43 -4.43
C LEU A 142 -6.13 8.74 -5.11
N GLN A 143 -7.34 9.14 -4.75
CA GLN A 143 -8.59 8.71 -5.38
C GLN A 143 -9.46 9.93 -5.70
N PHE A 144 -10.06 9.94 -6.89
CA PHE A 144 -10.95 11.03 -7.33
C PHE A 144 -10.35 12.44 -7.22
N GLY A 145 -9.02 12.56 -7.28
CA GLY A 145 -8.30 13.83 -7.18
C GLY A 145 -7.93 14.25 -5.75
N GLU A 146 -8.31 13.50 -4.73
CA GLU A 146 -8.00 13.79 -3.33
C GLU A 146 -7.12 12.71 -2.70
N ILE A 147 -6.21 13.14 -1.83
CA ILE A 147 -5.41 12.21 -1.03
C ILE A 147 -6.18 11.87 0.23
N THR A 148 -6.50 10.59 0.39
CA THR A 148 -7.20 10.02 1.53
C THR A 148 -6.41 8.88 2.13
N ARG A 149 -6.59 8.60 3.43
CA ARG A 149 -6.08 7.38 4.07
C ARG A 149 -7.14 6.30 4.19
N HIS A 150 -8.37 6.62 3.81
CA HIS A 150 -9.50 5.70 3.77
C HIS A 150 -9.80 5.33 2.33
N PHE A 151 -9.71 4.04 2.02
CA PHE A 151 -9.90 3.49 0.69
C PHE A 151 -11.09 2.52 0.73
N VAL A 152 -12.08 2.76 -0.11
CA VAL A 152 -13.35 2.03 -0.13
C VAL A 152 -13.48 1.25 -1.42
N SER A 153 -13.87 -0.02 -1.39
CA SER A 153 -14.05 -0.85 -2.59
C SER A 153 -15.40 -1.53 -2.60
N ILE A 154 -16.13 -1.37 -3.69
CA ILE A 154 -17.40 -2.06 -3.93
C ILE A 154 -17.11 -3.54 -4.22
N GLU A 155 -17.93 -4.43 -3.67
CA GLU A 155 -17.91 -5.86 -3.96
C GLU A 155 -18.11 -6.20 -5.45
N ASP A 156 -17.40 -7.22 -5.91
CA ASP A 156 -17.51 -7.86 -7.25
C ASP A 156 -17.48 -6.88 -8.43
N ALA A 157 -16.74 -5.79 -8.26
CA ALA A 157 -16.45 -4.90 -9.37
C ALA A 157 -15.69 -5.67 -10.46
N LYS A 158 -16.08 -5.45 -11.72
CA LYS A 158 -15.42 -6.09 -12.89
C LYS A 158 -13.92 -5.85 -12.94
N GLU A 159 -13.48 -4.72 -12.40
CA GLU A 159 -12.08 -4.31 -12.30
C GLU A 159 -11.75 -4.00 -10.84
N PRO A 160 -10.53 -4.28 -10.37
CA PRO A 160 -10.14 -3.94 -9.01
C PRO A 160 -10.18 -2.43 -8.78
N ASN A 161 -10.61 -1.99 -7.61
CA ASN A 161 -10.45 -0.59 -7.26
C ASN A 161 -8.95 -0.29 -7.15
N THR A 162 -8.53 0.82 -7.75
CA THR A 162 -7.12 1.17 -7.89
C THR A 162 -6.88 2.60 -7.41
N ALA A 163 -5.82 2.79 -6.64
CA ALA A 163 -5.32 4.11 -6.27
C ALA A 163 -3.81 4.21 -6.45
N GLU A 164 -3.34 5.44 -6.54
CA GLU A 164 -1.92 5.72 -6.40
C GLU A 164 -1.57 5.86 -4.92
N LEU A 165 -0.56 5.11 -4.46
CA LEU A 165 0.04 5.38 -3.17
C LEU A 165 0.98 6.59 -3.32
N ARG A 166 0.70 7.65 -2.57
CA ARG A 166 1.43 8.92 -2.62
C ARG A 166 2.35 9.06 -1.41
N ALA A 167 3.56 9.52 -1.64
CA ALA A 167 4.50 9.91 -0.60
C ALA A 167 5.15 11.25 -0.93
N SER A 168 5.48 12.02 0.10
CA SER A 168 6.29 13.23 -0.02
C SER A 168 7.70 12.96 0.46
N PHE A 169 8.67 13.66 -0.13
CA PHE A 169 10.07 13.61 0.27
C PHE A 169 10.50 15.00 0.71
N THR A 170 11.03 15.11 1.92
CA THR A 170 11.50 16.38 2.49
C THR A 170 12.92 16.21 3.03
N PRO A 171 13.74 17.27 3.02
CA PRO A 171 15.10 17.14 3.55
C PRO A 171 15.12 16.73 5.02
N TYR A 172 15.94 15.73 5.33
CA TYR A 172 16.21 15.31 6.70
C TYR A 172 16.83 16.47 7.50
N GLN A 173 16.30 16.71 8.71
CA GLN A 173 16.71 17.84 9.56
C GLN A 173 17.63 17.43 10.72
N GLY A 174 18.05 16.15 10.77
CA GLY A 174 18.77 15.61 11.92
C GLY A 174 17.83 14.92 12.92
N PRO A 175 18.39 14.22 13.92
CA PRO A 175 17.60 13.64 15.00
C PRO A 175 16.94 14.75 15.82
N SER A 176 15.67 14.54 16.16
CA SER A 176 14.89 15.40 17.07
C SER A 176 15.31 15.28 18.52
#